data_AF-A0A7V8YXE9-F1
#
_entry.id   AF-A0A7V8YXE9-F1
#
_cell.length_a   1.000
_cell.length_b   1.000
_cell.length_c   1.000
_cell.angle_alpha   90.00
_cell.angle_beta   90.00
_cell.angle_gamma   90.00
#
_symmetry.space_group_name_H-M   'P 1'
#
loop_
_entity.id
_entity.type
_entity.pdbx_description
1 polymer ?
#
loop_
_entity_poly.entity_id
_entity_poly.type
_entity_poly.pdbx_seq_one_letter_code
_entity_poly.pdbx_strand_id
1 'polypeptide(L)'
;MATHITQIDDLDRGTILRVKGEMLLEDALLLERIAADVHSEQGADVTIDLAELDFLDSDSAQILKRLKDLQGYNVIGMEIFLQSAVNNAEKTPGNIT
;
A
#
# COMPACT_ATOMS: atom_id res chain seq x y z
N MET A 1 -5.00 12.32 4.90
CA MET A 1 -3.90 12.98 4.16
C MET A 1 -3.91 12.48 2.72
N ALA A 2 -3.41 13.25 1.75
CA ALA A 2 -3.34 12.80 0.36
C ALA A 2 -2.37 11.61 0.18
N THR A 3 -2.73 10.66 -0.70
CA THR A 3 -1.86 9.54 -1.05
C THR A 3 -0.64 10.00 -1.83
N HIS A 4 0.53 9.51 -1.43
CA HIS A 4 1.78 9.69 -2.16
C HIS A 4 2.34 8.32 -2.55
N ILE A 5 2.57 8.12 -3.85
CA ILE A 5 3.18 6.91 -4.41
C ILE A 5 4.57 7.28 -4.90
N THR A 6 5.60 6.62 -4.36
CA THR A 6 6.99 6.83 -4.77
C THR A 6 7.54 5.54 -5.36
N GLN A 7 8.04 5.62 -6.59
CA GLN A 7 8.76 4.53 -7.24
C GLN A 7 10.24 4.58 -6.85
N ILE A 8 10.77 3.45 -6.41
CA ILE A 8 12.17 3.25 -6.07
C ILE A 8 12.65 2.04 -6.88
N ASP A 9 13.48 2.29 -7.88
CA ASP A 9 14.08 1.23 -8.68
C ASP A 9 15.33 0.69 -7.95
N ASP A 10 15.31 -0.58 -7.57
CA ASP A 10 16.45 -1.29 -6.99
C ASP A 10 16.98 -2.31 -8.01
N LEU A 11 18.25 -2.16 -8.40
CA LEU A 11 18.90 -3.01 -9.39
C LEU A 11 18.94 -4.49 -8.98
N ASP A 12 18.90 -4.80 -7.68
CA ASP A 12 18.97 -6.16 -7.15
C ASP A 12 17.61 -6.72 -6.69
N ARG A 13 16.63 -5.85 -6.37
CA ARG A 13 15.34 -6.25 -5.76
C ARG A 13 14.10 -5.97 -6.62
N GLY A 14 14.28 -5.37 -7.79
CA GLY A 14 13.18 -4.94 -8.65
C GLY A 14 12.65 -3.57 -8.24
N THR A 15 11.41 -3.27 -8.64
CA THR A 15 10.81 -1.96 -8.37
C THR A 15 9.97 -1.99 -7.09
N ILE A 16 10.20 -1.01 -6.21
CA ILE A 16 9.41 -0.81 -5.00
C ILE A 16 8.51 0.42 -5.18
N LEU A 17 7.21 0.24 -5.05
CA LEU A 17 6.20 1.30 -4.97
C LEU A 17 5.87 1.53 -3.50
N ARG A 18 6.43 2.58 -2.91
CA ARG A 18 6.12 2.99 -1.54
C ARG A 18 4.89 3.87 -1.51
N VAL A 19 3.92 3.50 -0.67
CA VAL A 19 2.66 4.23 -0.51
C VAL A 19 2.59 4.85 0.88
N LYS A 20 2.24 6.13 0.92
CA LYS A 20 2.12 6.92 2.14
C LYS A 20 0.81 7.69 2.20
N GLY A 21 0.23 7.81 3.39
CA GLY A 21 -0.98 8.59 3.64
C GLY A 21 -2.24 7.73 3.69
N GLU A 22 -3.35 8.21 3.14
CA GLU A 22 -4.65 7.53 3.21
C GLU A 22 -5.09 7.06 1.83
N MET A 23 -5.18 5.75 1.63
CA MET A 23 -5.54 5.19 0.33
C MET A 23 -7.04 4.95 0.25
N LEU A 24 -7.68 5.63 -0.69
CA LEU A 24 -9.06 5.39 -1.10
C LEU A 24 -9.09 4.59 -2.41
N LEU A 25 -10.28 4.20 -2.85
CA LEU A 25 -10.46 3.44 -4.08
C LEU A 25 -9.72 4.03 -5.30
N GLU A 26 -9.82 5.35 -5.53
CA GLU A 26 -9.17 5.99 -6.68
C GLU A 26 -7.64 5.87 -6.63
N ASP A 27 -7.06 5.98 -5.44
CA ASP A 27 -5.62 5.82 -5.22
C ASP A 27 -5.18 4.38 -5.44
N ALA A 28 -5.98 3.41 -5.00
CA ALA A 28 -5.71 1.99 -5.19
C ALA A 28 -5.75 1.59 -6.67
N LEU A 29 -6.70 2.14 -7.44
CA LEU A 29 -6.77 1.94 -8.88
C LEU A 29 -5.58 2.59 -9.61
N LEU A 30 -5.14 3.77 -9.14
CA LEU A 30 -3.94 4.41 -9.66
C LEU A 30 -2.69 3.56 -9.39
N LEU A 31 -2.55 3.04 -8.16
CA LEU A 31 -1.46 2.15 -7.77
C LEU A 31 -1.42 0.88 -8.63
N GLU A 32 -2.58 0.24 -8.85
CA GLU A 32 -2.68 -0.95 -9.72
C GLU A 32 -2.18 -0.65 -11.13
N ARG A 33 -2.55 0.50 -11.70
CA ARG A 33 -2.10 0.91 -13.03
C ARG A 33 -0.59 1.14 -13.08
N ILE A 34 -0.05 1.88 -12.12
CA ILE A 34 1.40 2.13 -12.03
C ILE A 34 2.16 0.80 -11.88
N ALA A 35 1.67 -0.10 -11.02
CA ALA A 35 2.30 -1.40 -10.80
C ALA A 35 2.28 -2.26 -12.08
N ALA A 36 1.17 -2.26 -12.82
CA ALA A 36 1.06 -2.98 -14.08
C ALA A 36 1.98 -2.42 -15.16
N ASP A 37 2.06 -1.09 -15.27
CA ASP A 37 2.94 -0.42 -16.23
C ASP A 37 4.42 -0.75 -15.93
N VAL A 38 4.84 -0.62 -14.67
CA VAL A 38 6.19 -0.96 -14.22
C VAL A 38 6.52 -2.44 -14.47
N HIS A 39 5.61 -3.35 -14.11
CA HIS A 39 5.83 -4.78 -14.32
C HIS A 39 5.98 -5.11 -15.81
N SER A 40 5.16 -4.48 -16.66
CA SER A 40 5.22 -4.68 -18.12
C SER A 40 6.48 -4.11 -18.75
N GLU A 41 6.99 -2.97 -18.26
CA GLU A 41 8.16 -2.29 -18.83
C GLU A 41 9.47 -2.94 -18.43
N GLN A 42 9.60 -3.35 -17.16
CA GLN A 42 10.86 -3.85 -16.61
C GLN A 42 10.93 -5.38 -16.58
N GLY A 43 9.79 -6.08 -16.68
CA GLY A 43 9.71 -7.53 -16.58
C GLY A 43 10.13 -8.08 -15.20
N ALA A 44 10.28 -7.20 -14.21
CA ALA A 44 10.69 -7.52 -12.85
C ALA A 44 9.47 -7.55 -11.91
N ASP A 45 9.63 -8.23 -10.78
CA ASP A 45 8.63 -8.24 -9.72
C ASP A 45 8.47 -6.85 -9.11
N VAL A 46 7.23 -6.44 -8.85
CA VAL A 46 6.90 -5.15 -8.24
C VAL A 46 6.54 -5.37 -6.78
N THR A 47 7.27 -4.72 -5.88
CA THR A 47 6.96 -4.72 -4.45
C THR A 47 6.18 -3.46 -4.07
N ILE A 48 5.01 -3.63 -3.49
CA ILE A 48 4.18 -2.56 -2.95
C ILE A 48 4.42 -2.49 -1.44
N ASP A 49 4.97 -1.36 -0.98
CA ASP A 49 5.31 -1.12 0.42
C ASP A 49 4.27 -0.19 1.07
N LEU A 50 3.52 -0.75 2.03
CA LEU A 50 2.43 -0.08 2.75
C LEU A 50 2.81 0.32 4.18
N ALA A 51 4.09 0.24 4.56
CA ALA A 51 4.51 0.49 5.94
C ALA A 51 4.22 1.92 6.45
N GLU A 52 4.11 2.89 5.54
CA GLU A 52 3.80 4.31 5.83
C GLU A 52 2.33 4.67 5.50
N LEU A 53 1.47 3.68 5.33
CA LEU A 53 0.05 3.90 5.14
C LEU A 53 -0.64 4.19 6.48
N ASP A 54 -1.48 5.20 6.51
CA ASP A 54 -2.21 5.65 7.70
C ASP A 54 -3.67 5.14 7.70
N PHE A 55 -4.26 4.96 6.51
CA PHE A 55 -5.64 4.51 6.33
C PHE A 55 -5.81 3.75 5.01
N LEU A 56 -6.74 2.79 5.03
CA LEU A 56 -7.16 1.97 3.90
C LEU A 56 -8.66 1.70 4.03
N ASP A 57 -9.45 2.01 3.02
CA ASP A 57 -10.87 1.64 2.99
C ASP A 57 -11.07 0.18 2.53
N SER A 58 -12.30 -0.33 2.65
CA SER A 58 -12.60 -1.71 2.28
C SER A 58 -12.43 -1.99 0.78
N ASP A 59 -12.69 -1.00 -0.06
CA ASP A 59 -12.67 -1.16 -1.52
C ASP A 59 -11.22 -1.22 -2.03
N SER A 60 -10.37 -0.31 -1.56
CA SER A 60 -8.92 -0.31 -1.79
C SER A 60 -8.25 -1.58 -1.24
N ALA A 61 -8.70 -2.10 -0.09
CA ALA A 61 -8.22 -3.38 0.44
C ALA A 61 -8.48 -4.56 -0.52
N GLN A 62 -9.61 -4.56 -1.24
CA GLN A 62 -9.88 -5.59 -2.25
C GLN A 62 -8.92 -5.52 -3.44
N ILE A 63 -8.55 -4.30 -3.86
CA ILE A 63 -7.56 -4.09 -4.93
C ILE A 63 -6.19 -4.63 -4.51
N LEU A 64 -5.72 -4.27 -3.31
CA LEU A 64 -4.44 -4.75 -2.79
C LEU A 64 -4.40 -6.27 -2.62
N LYS A 65 -5.51 -6.86 -2.17
CA LYS A 65 -5.63 -8.33 -2.08
C LYS A 65 -5.50 -8.97 -3.45
N ARG A 66 -6.19 -8.44 -4.47
CA ARG A 66 -6.09 -8.93 -5.84
C ARG A 66 -4.64 -8.85 -6.35
N LEU A 67 -3.97 -7.72 -6.15
CA LEU A 67 -2.56 -7.54 -6.53
C LEU A 67 -1.66 -8.57 -5.86
N LYS A 68 -1.84 -8.80 -4.55
CA LYS A 68 -1.08 -9.82 -3.81
C LYS A 68 -1.29 -11.24 -4.32
N ASP A 69 -2.49 -11.55 -4.84
CA ASP A 69 -2.82 -12.87 -5.37
C ASP A 69 -2.31 -13.08 -6.81
N LEU A 70 -1.85 -12.01 -7.49
CA LEU A 70 -1.28 -12.07 -8.83
C LEU A 70 0.23 -12.36 -8.78
N GLN A 71 0.72 -13.16 -9.73
CA GLN A 71 2.14 -13.39 -9.91
C GLN A 71 2.84 -12.10 -10.40
N GLY A 72 4.05 -11.84 -9.90
CA GLY A 72 4.82 -10.64 -10.26
C GLY A 72 4.62 -9.46 -9.30
N TYR A 73 3.76 -9.61 -8.28
CA TYR A 73 3.51 -8.58 -7.28
C TYR A 73 3.75 -9.12 -5.87
N ASN A 74 4.38 -8.29 -5.04
CA ASN A 74 4.58 -8.57 -3.63
C ASN A 74 4.03 -7.40 -2.81
N VAL A 75 3.21 -7.66 -1.79
CA VAL A 75 2.65 -6.62 -0.93
C VAL A 75 3.19 -6.78 0.49
N ILE A 76 3.92 -5.78 0.97
CA ILE A 76 4.56 -5.75 2.30
C ILE A 76 4.04 -4.59 3.15
N GLY A 77 4.36 -4.59 4.44
CA GLY A 77 4.00 -3.49 5.35
C GLY A 77 2.57 -3.51 5.88
N MET A 78 1.71 -4.44 5.43
CA MET A 78 0.33 -4.58 5.90
C MET A 78 0.22 -4.83 7.41
N GLU A 79 1.14 -5.62 7.99
CA GLU A 79 1.15 -5.89 9.43
C GLU A 79 1.48 -4.62 10.25
N ILE A 80 2.38 -3.78 9.74
CA ILE A 80 2.78 -2.50 10.36
C ILE A 80 1.61 -1.51 10.31
N PHE A 81 0.90 -1.46 9.18
CA PHE A 81 -0.31 -0.67 9.04
C PHE A 81 -1.38 -1.09 10.06
N LEU A 82 -1.68 -2.39 10.18
CA LEU A 82 -2.68 -2.89 11.13
C LEU A 82 -2.31 -2.57 12.58
N GLN A 83 -1.04 -2.75 12.97
CA GLN A 83 -0.56 -2.37 14.29
C GLN A 83 -0.72 -0.87 14.55
N SER A 84 -0.37 -0.03 13.58
CA SER A 84 -0.52 1.43 13.67
C SER A 84 -1.98 1.85 13.80
N ALA A 85 -2.89 1.22 13.05
CA ALA A 85 -4.32 1.46 13.13
C ALA A 85 -4.89 1.09 14.51
N VAL A 86 -4.50 -0.06 15.07
CA VAL A 86 -4.90 -0.48 16.43
C VAL A 86 -4.37 0.50 17.48
N ASN A 87 -3.08 0.84 17.43
CA ASN A 87 -2.46 1.78 18.36
C ASN A 87 -3.11 3.17 18.34
N ASN A 88 -3.61 3.61 17.18
CA ASN A 88 -4.33 4.87 17.06
C ASN A 88 -5.76 4.79 17.63
N ALA A 89 -6.45 3.65 17.47
CA ALA A 89 -7.76 3.43 18.08
C ALA A 89 -7.69 3.45 19.62
N GLU A 90 -6.66 2.83 20.20
CA GLU A 90 -6.45 2.79 21.66
C GLU A 90 -6.13 4.15 22.29
N LYS A 91 -5.62 5.11 21.50
CA LYS A 91 -5.27 6.46 21.98
C LYS A 91 -6.45 7.41 22.11
N THR A 92 -7.66 7.02 21.71
CA THR A 92 -8.85 7.85 21.95
C THR A 92 -9.23 7.76 23.43
N PRO A 93 -9.06 8.82 24.24
CA PRO A 93 -9.50 8.79 25.62
C PRO A 93 -11.02 8.77 25.59
N GLY A 94 -11.61 7.68 26.06
CA GLY A 94 -13.00 7.70 26.50
C GLY A 94 -13.10 8.77 27.57
N ASN A 95 -13.62 9.93 27.18
CA ASN A 95 -13.93 11.03 28.09
C ASN A 95 -15.16 10.59 28.90
N ILE A 96 -14.94 9.75 29.90
CA ILE A 96 -15.90 9.46 30.95
C ILE A 96 -15.82 10.62 31.95
N THR A 97 -16.82 11.51 31.90
CA THR A 97 -17.16 12.44 32.97
C THR A 97 -18.59 12.14 33.38
#